data_AF-A0A1F2P3T8-F1
#
_entry.id   AF-A0A1F2P3T8-F1
#
_cell.length_a   1.000
_cell.length_b   1.000
_cell.length_c   1.000
_cell.angle_alpha   90.00
_cell.angle_beta   90.00
_cell.angle_gamma   90.00
#
_symmetry.space_group_name_H-M   'P 1'
#
loop_
_entity.id
_entity.type
_entity.pdbx_description
1 polymer ?
#
loop_
_entity_poly.entity_id
_entity_poly.type
_entity_poly.pdbx_seq_one_letter_code
_entity_poly.pdbx_strand_id
1 'polypeptide(L)'
;MKTGGQLVAISLVLVMVALAGTCCIDRLRAPVIQVKVEVGLDEKGVATITGMNVTPEVVNALRAPKASSTVPFPCVSAFAIHNFREIGYWGAVAYTGPGSYELTLAFPPQVEINEGDMILVEARITDESGKVVDREIRRIEWKV
;
A
#
# COMPACT_ATOMS: atom_id res chain seq x y z
N MET A 1 19.90 -49.72 26.42
CA MET A 1 18.62 -48.98 26.22
C MET A 1 18.87 -47.48 26.42
N LYS A 2 19.30 -46.74 25.39
CA LYS A 2 19.48 -45.26 25.45
C LYS A 2 18.90 -44.53 24.22
N THR A 3 18.55 -45.28 23.18
CA THR A 3 18.12 -44.76 21.87
C THR A 3 16.67 -44.26 21.86
N GLY A 4 15.77 -44.86 22.65
CA GLY A 4 14.34 -44.49 22.66
C GLY A 4 14.05 -43.09 23.22
N GLY A 5 14.67 -42.70 24.34
CA GLY A 5 14.47 -41.38 24.94
C GLY A 5 15.08 -40.23 24.13
N GLN A 6 16.17 -40.50 23.41
CA GLN A 6 16.86 -39.51 22.57
C GLN A 6 16.08 -39.22 21.29
N LEU A 7 15.49 -40.26 20.66
CA LEU A 7 14.60 -40.10 19.50
C LEU A 7 13.34 -39.30 19.85
N VAL A 8 12.71 -39.57 21.00
CA VAL A 8 11.53 -38.81 21.46
C VAL A 8 11.87 -37.34 21.72
N ALA A 9 13.02 -37.05 22.33
CA ALA A 9 13.46 -35.68 22.58
C ALA A 9 13.75 -34.91 21.28
N ILE A 10 14.41 -35.55 20.31
CA ILE A 10 14.70 -34.95 19.00
C ILE A 10 13.40 -34.67 18.22
N SER A 11 12.45 -35.61 18.22
CA SER A 11 11.14 -35.40 17.60
C SER A 11 10.35 -34.27 18.26
N LEU A 12 10.41 -34.13 19.58
CA LEU A 12 9.72 -33.06 20.30
C LEU A 12 10.31 -31.67 19.96
N VAL A 13 11.63 -31.56 19.88
CA VAL A 13 12.31 -30.32 19.48
C VAL A 13 11.96 -29.95 18.04
N LEU A 14 11.94 -30.92 17.11
CA LEU A 14 11.52 -30.70 15.73
C LEU A 14 10.08 -30.21 15.62
N VAL A 15 9.15 -30.76 16.41
CA VAL A 15 7.75 -30.31 16.45
C VAL A 15 7.64 -28.89 17.01
N MET A 16 8.38 -28.55 18.07
CA MET A 16 8.38 -27.17 18.59
C MET A 16 8.96 -26.16 17.59
N VAL A 17 10.04 -26.52 16.89
CA VAL A 17 10.62 -25.66 15.84
C VAL A 17 9.66 -25.50 14.66
N ALA A 18 8.96 -26.57 14.26
CA ALA A 18 7.96 -26.51 13.20
C ALA A 18 6.74 -25.64 13.60
N LEU A 19 6.25 -25.76 14.84
CA LEU A 19 5.13 -24.96 15.37
C LEU A 19 5.50 -23.49 15.58
N ALA A 20 6.74 -23.18 15.97
CA ALA A 20 7.23 -21.81 16.05
C ALA A 20 7.33 -21.14 14.67
N GLY A 21 7.64 -21.92 13.63
CA GLY A 21 7.74 -21.43 12.25
C GLY A 21 6.40 -21.00 11.66
N THR A 22 5.28 -21.65 11.98
CA THR A 22 3.98 -21.35 11.39
C THR A 22 3.36 -20.04 11.91
N CYS A 23 3.61 -19.69 13.19
CA CYS A 23 3.00 -18.52 13.82
C CYS A 23 3.53 -17.16 13.27
N CYS A 24 4.70 -17.16 12.64
CA CYS A 24 5.30 -15.95 12.08
C CYS A 24 4.91 -15.67 10.62
N ILE A 25 4.40 -16.67 9.90
CA ILE A 25 4.21 -16.57 8.44
C ILE A 25 2.96 -15.77 8.08
N ASP A 26 1.85 -15.96 8.80
CA ASP A 26 0.61 -15.23 8.52
C ASP A 26 0.71 -13.72 8.81
N ARG A 27 1.63 -13.32 9.71
CA ARG A 27 1.92 -11.91 10.03
C ARG A 27 2.77 -11.19 9.00
N LEU A 28 3.22 -11.88 7.95
CA LEU A 28 4.02 -11.30 6.89
C LEU A 28 3.18 -10.81 5.71
N ARG A 29 1.86 -10.73 5.81
CA ARG A 29 0.98 -10.22 4.75
C ARG A 29 0.43 -8.85 5.12
N ALA A 30 0.49 -7.89 4.20
CA ALA A 30 -0.05 -6.55 4.39
C ALA A 30 -0.86 -6.10 3.17
N PRO A 31 -2.07 -5.55 3.36
CA PRO A 31 -2.86 -4.98 2.27
C PRO A 31 -2.20 -3.69 1.78
N VAL A 32 -2.06 -3.58 0.46
CA VAL A 32 -1.59 -2.37 -0.21
C VAL A 32 -2.43 -2.07 -1.43
N ILE A 33 -2.35 -0.85 -1.93
CA ILE A 33 -2.98 -0.44 -3.16
C ILE A 33 -1.91 0.13 -4.08
N GLN A 34 -1.72 -0.49 -5.25
CA GLN A 34 -0.94 0.10 -6.32
C GLN A 34 -1.80 1.12 -7.06
N VAL A 35 -1.27 2.32 -7.20
CA VAL A 35 -1.91 3.41 -7.92
C VAL A 35 -1.00 3.82 -9.07
N LYS A 36 -1.52 3.75 -10.28
CA LYS A 36 -0.87 4.27 -11.48
C LYS A 36 -1.64 5.47 -11.96
N VAL A 37 -1.00 6.63 -11.93
CA VAL A 37 -1.57 7.92 -12.33
C VAL A 37 -0.94 8.35 -13.65
N GLU A 38 -1.76 8.56 -14.66
CA GLU A 38 -1.35 9.12 -15.95
C GLU A 38 -1.58 10.62 -15.94
N VAL A 39 -0.51 11.39 -16.06
CA VAL A 39 -0.54 12.86 -16.05
C VAL A 39 -0.28 13.40 -17.46
N GLY A 40 -1.17 14.26 -17.93
CA GLY A 40 -1.06 15.00 -19.18
C GLY A 40 -1.02 16.51 -18.94
N LEU A 41 -1.14 17.27 -20.02
CA LEU A 41 -1.35 18.72 -19.98
C LEU A 41 -2.70 19.05 -20.60
N ASP A 42 -3.42 20.02 -20.02
CA ASP A 42 -4.60 20.60 -20.63
C ASP A 42 -4.23 21.58 -21.78
N GLU A 43 -5.26 22.17 -22.41
CA GLU A 43 -5.08 23.15 -23.49
C GLU A 43 -4.29 24.41 -23.09
N LYS A 44 -4.17 24.67 -21.78
CA LYS A 44 -3.45 25.82 -21.20
C LYS A 44 -2.05 25.43 -20.72
N GLY A 45 -1.63 24.18 -20.91
CA GLY A 45 -0.34 23.67 -20.42
C GLY A 45 -0.32 23.36 -18.93
N VAL A 46 -1.47 23.25 -18.27
CA VAL A 46 -1.58 22.91 -16.85
C VAL A 46 -1.63 21.39 -16.70
N ALA A 47 -0.86 20.86 -15.75
CA ALA A 47 -0.82 19.43 -15.47
C ALA A 47 -2.19 18.91 -15.00
N THR A 48 -2.67 17.84 -15.62
CA THR A 48 -3.97 17.23 -15.32
C THR A 48 -3.87 15.71 -15.28
N ILE A 49 -4.66 15.08 -14.42
CA ILE A 49 -4.77 13.63 -14.35
C ILE A 49 -5.67 13.17 -15.49
N THR A 50 -5.08 12.43 -16.42
CA THR A 50 -5.76 11.88 -17.61
C THR A 50 -6.27 10.46 -17.39
N GLY A 51 -5.78 9.78 -16.36
CA GLY A 51 -6.30 8.51 -15.93
C GLY A 51 -5.68 8.05 -14.61
N MET A 52 -6.43 7.23 -13.89
CA MET A 52 -5.98 6.58 -12.67
C MET A 52 -6.41 5.12 -12.66
N ASN A 53 -5.42 4.22 -12.53
CA ASN A 53 -5.66 2.80 -12.29
C ASN A 53 -5.29 2.47 -10.84
N VAL A 54 -6.15 1.68 -10.19
CA VAL A 54 -6.06 1.35 -8.78
C VAL A 54 -6.19 -0.16 -8.63
N THR A 55 -5.15 -0.80 -8.13
CA THR A 55 -5.07 -2.26 -8.00
C THR A 55 -4.83 -2.64 -6.54
N PRO A 56 -5.82 -3.23 -5.85
CA PRO A 56 -5.63 -3.86 -4.55
C PRO A 56 -4.65 -5.03 -4.63
N GLU A 57 -3.76 -5.14 -3.66
CA GLU A 57 -2.78 -6.23 -3.56
C GLU A 57 -2.51 -6.62 -2.11
N VAL A 58 -2.02 -7.84 -1.91
CA VAL A 58 -1.46 -8.27 -0.62
C VAL A 58 0.02 -8.58 -0.84
N VAL A 59 0.88 -7.83 -0.16
CA VAL A 59 2.33 -7.94 -0.28
C VAL A 59 2.95 -8.42 1.03
N ASN A 60 4.25 -8.70 1.00
CA ASN A 60 4.98 -8.97 2.23
C ASN A 60 5.00 -7.71 3.13
N ALA A 61 4.63 -7.84 4.40
CA ALA A 61 4.56 -6.73 5.37
C ALA A 61 5.90 -5.99 5.55
N LEU A 62 7.04 -6.64 5.25
CA LEU A 62 8.36 -5.99 5.25
C LEU A 62 8.55 -5.04 4.07
N ARG A 63 7.82 -5.25 2.97
CA ARG A 63 7.85 -4.43 1.74
C ARG A 63 6.78 -3.34 1.73
N ALA A 64 5.75 -3.44 2.55
CA ALA A 64 4.70 -2.43 2.62
C ALA A 64 5.24 -1.11 3.18
N PRO A 65 4.83 0.04 2.62
CA PRO A 65 5.08 1.34 3.23
C PRO A 65 4.60 1.40 4.69
N LYS A 66 5.42 1.98 5.57
CA LYS A 66 5.15 2.06 7.02
C LYS A 66 4.95 3.48 7.52
N ALA A 67 5.09 4.44 6.62
CA ALA A 67 4.97 5.85 6.92
C ALA A 67 4.57 6.60 5.65
N SER A 68 4.02 7.77 5.88
CA SER A 68 3.69 8.73 4.87
C SER A 68 4.95 9.26 4.16
N SER A 69 4.91 9.39 2.82
CA SER A 69 5.98 9.98 2.00
C SER A 69 6.45 11.36 2.50
N THR A 70 7.73 11.67 2.31
CA THR A 70 8.34 12.98 2.62
C THR A 70 8.78 13.74 1.36
N VAL A 71 8.32 13.29 0.18
CA VAL A 71 8.64 13.94 -1.09
C VAL A 71 8.15 15.40 -1.08
N PRO A 72 9.02 16.37 -1.43
CA PRO A 72 8.63 17.78 -1.49
C PRO A 72 7.79 18.09 -2.73
N PHE A 73 7.20 19.27 -2.74
CA PHE A 73 6.49 19.79 -3.91
C PHE A 73 7.45 20.33 -4.99
N PRO A 74 7.07 20.26 -6.28
CA PRO A 74 5.82 19.72 -6.82
C PRO A 74 5.82 18.20 -6.87
N CYS A 75 4.64 17.59 -6.68
CA CYS A 75 4.53 16.13 -6.62
C CYS A 75 3.22 15.60 -7.17
N VAL A 76 3.24 14.33 -7.59
CA VAL A 76 2.04 13.49 -7.71
C VAL A 76 1.92 12.71 -6.42
N SER A 77 0.80 12.84 -5.72
CA SER A 77 0.54 12.12 -4.47
C SER A 77 -0.78 11.37 -4.53
N ALA A 78 -0.90 10.32 -3.72
CA ALA A 78 -2.14 9.60 -3.55
C ALA A 78 -2.29 9.11 -2.11
N PHE A 79 -3.53 8.91 -1.68
CA PHE A 79 -3.84 8.29 -0.40
C PHE A 79 -5.16 7.54 -0.49
N ALA A 80 -5.33 6.58 0.41
CA ALA A 80 -6.52 5.75 0.50
C ALA A 80 -7.32 6.12 1.75
N ILE A 81 -8.64 6.11 1.65
CA ILE A 81 -9.58 6.27 2.76
C ILE A 81 -10.39 4.99 2.85
N HIS A 82 -10.21 4.24 3.94
CA HIS A 82 -10.98 3.04 4.25
C HIS A 82 -12.28 3.42 4.96
N ASN A 83 -13.41 2.93 4.44
CA ASN A 83 -14.75 3.10 5.00
C ASN A 83 -15.08 4.54 5.43
N PHE A 84 -14.54 5.53 4.69
CA PHE A 84 -14.71 6.97 4.91
C PHE A 84 -14.22 7.50 6.27
N ARG A 85 -13.35 6.76 6.97
CA ARG A 85 -12.89 7.12 8.32
C ARG A 85 -11.38 7.10 8.46
N GLU A 86 -10.73 6.06 7.93
CA GLU A 86 -9.33 5.80 8.22
C GLU A 86 -8.49 6.13 6.99
N ILE A 87 -7.54 7.06 7.16
CA ILE A 87 -6.66 7.52 6.09
C ILE A 87 -5.39 6.68 6.12
N GLY A 88 -5.09 6.01 5.01
CA GLY A 88 -3.85 5.27 4.80
C GLY A 88 -2.62 6.18 4.77
N TYR A 89 -1.44 5.59 4.79
CA TYR A 89 -0.21 6.33 4.51
C TYR A 89 -0.26 6.88 3.08
N TRP A 90 0.07 8.17 2.92
CA TRP A 90 0.12 8.77 1.59
C TRP A 90 1.38 8.29 0.83
N GLY A 91 1.23 8.08 -0.46
CA GLY A 91 2.34 7.91 -1.39
C GLY A 91 2.57 9.22 -2.12
N ALA A 92 3.82 9.57 -2.41
CA ALA A 92 4.11 10.71 -3.27
C ALA A 92 5.40 10.47 -4.06
N VAL A 93 5.43 10.96 -5.30
CA VAL A 93 6.58 10.95 -6.22
C VAL A 93 6.76 12.37 -6.76
N ALA A 94 8.01 12.80 -6.92
CA ALA A 94 8.29 14.14 -7.43
C ALA A 94 7.74 14.29 -8.85
N TYR A 95 7.08 15.41 -9.14
CA TYR A 95 6.53 15.66 -10.47
C TYR A 95 7.64 16.10 -11.40
N THR A 96 7.84 15.37 -12.50
CA THR A 96 8.90 15.63 -13.49
C THR A 96 8.34 15.97 -14.88
N GLY A 97 7.03 16.19 -15.00
CA GLY A 97 6.33 16.47 -16.27
C GLY A 97 5.24 15.45 -16.60
N PRO A 98 4.61 15.53 -17.78
CA PRO A 98 3.64 14.55 -18.24
C PRO A 98 4.23 13.14 -18.29
N GLY A 99 3.42 12.14 -17.95
CA GLY A 99 3.84 10.75 -17.92
C GLY A 99 3.12 9.93 -16.86
N SER A 100 3.64 8.73 -16.64
CA SER A 100 3.05 7.75 -15.72
C SER A 100 3.77 7.75 -14.37
N TYR A 101 2.99 7.78 -13.30
CA TYR A 101 3.47 7.82 -11.93
C TYR A 101 2.92 6.64 -11.15
N GLU A 102 3.80 5.83 -10.58
CA GLU A 102 3.43 4.66 -9.77
C GLU A 102 3.62 4.94 -8.29
N LEU A 103 2.58 4.68 -7.49
CA LEU A 103 2.57 4.86 -6.06
C LEU A 103 2.05 3.60 -5.39
N THR A 104 2.64 3.24 -4.25
CA THR A 104 2.11 2.18 -3.39
C THR A 104 1.55 2.81 -2.12
N LEU A 105 0.29 2.54 -1.83
CA LEU A 105 -0.40 2.99 -0.63
C LEU A 105 -0.54 1.84 0.34
N ALA A 106 -0.38 2.12 1.63
CA ALA A 106 -0.55 1.14 2.70
C ALA A 106 -1.39 1.74 3.82
N PHE A 107 -1.85 0.88 4.72
CA PHE A 107 -2.66 1.29 5.86
C PHE A 107 -1.85 1.18 7.17
N PRO A 108 -2.15 2.02 8.17
CA PRO A 108 -1.58 1.87 9.51
C PRO A 108 -1.89 0.47 10.08
N PRO A 109 -1.03 -0.08 10.95
CA PRO A 109 -1.21 -1.43 11.49
C PRO A 109 -2.53 -1.69 12.24
N GLN A 110 -3.23 -0.63 12.65
CA GLN A 110 -4.51 -0.71 13.37
C GLN A 110 -5.71 -0.84 12.42
N VAL A 111 -5.50 -0.59 11.12
CA VAL A 111 -6.54 -0.64 10.09
C VAL A 111 -6.57 -2.03 9.50
N GLU A 112 -7.64 -2.78 9.79
CA GLU A 112 -7.87 -4.10 9.21
C GLU A 112 -8.74 -3.96 7.96
N ILE A 113 -8.22 -4.44 6.82
CA ILE A 113 -8.91 -4.40 5.53
C ILE A 113 -9.51 -5.78 5.26
N ASN A 114 -10.83 -5.83 5.10
CA ASN A 114 -11.59 -7.05 4.88
C ASN A 114 -12.21 -7.09 3.48
N GLU A 115 -12.52 -8.30 3.01
CA GLU A 115 -13.29 -8.48 1.77
C GLU A 115 -14.64 -7.74 1.84
N GLY A 116 -14.97 -7.01 0.77
CA GLY A 116 -16.16 -6.18 0.68
C GLY A 116 -16.00 -4.76 1.22
N ASP A 117 -14.87 -4.42 1.86
CA ASP A 117 -14.62 -3.06 2.34
C ASP A 117 -14.54 -2.05 1.19
N MET A 118 -15.03 -0.84 1.44
CA MET A 118 -14.97 0.24 0.47
C MET A 118 -13.73 1.09 0.69
N ILE A 119 -12.91 1.22 -0.35
CA ILE A 119 -11.77 2.11 -0.34
C ILE A 119 -11.97 3.24 -1.35
N LEU A 120 -11.77 4.47 -0.89
CA LEU A 120 -11.67 5.64 -1.76
C LEU A 120 -10.20 5.98 -1.93
N VAL A 121 -9.72 6.04 -3.16
CA VAL A 121 -8.35 6.45 -3.50
C VAL A 121 -8.43 7.81 -4.17
N GLU A 122 -7.74 8.79 -3.59
CA GLU A 122 -7.60 10.13 -4.17
C GLU A 122 -6.15 10.33 -4.61
N ALA A 123 -5.96 10.63 -5.89
CA ALA A 123 -4.69 11.11 -6.43
C ALA A 123 -4.75 12.62 -6.66
N ARG A 124 -3.61 13.29 -6.49
CA ARG A 124 -3.46 14.73 -6.58
C ARG A 124 -2.18 15.09 -7.32
N ILE A 125 -2.25 16.16 -8.10
CA ILE A 125 -1.08 16.90 -8.58
C ILE A 125 -0.97 18.15 -7.74
N THR A 126 0.18 18.34 -7.10
CA THR A 126 0.46 19.51 -6.25
C THR A 126 1.59 20.32 -6.86
N ASP A 127 1.39 21.63 -7.04
CA ASP A 127 2.41 22.55 -7.56
C ASP A 127 3.47 22.90 -6.52
N GLU A 128 4.50 23.65 -6.93
CA GLU A 128 5.65 24.07 -6.10
C GLU A 128 5.24 24.83 -4.82
N SER A 129 4.07 25.48 -4.83
CA SER A 129 3.55 26.23 -3.68
C SER A 129 2.80 25.36 -2.68
N GLY A 130 2.60 24.07 -2.99
CA GLY A 130 1.78 23.16 -2.20
C GLY A 130 0.29 23.22 -2.52
N LYS A 131 -0.10 23.92 -3.60
CA LYS A 131 -1.50 24.00 -4.03
C LYS A 131 -1.84 22.81 -4.92
N VAL A 132 -2.98 22.17 -4.65
CA VAL A 132 -3.52 21.12 -5.50
C VAL A 132 -4.01 21.74 -6.81
N VAL A 133 -3.41 21.31 -7.91
CA VAL A 133 -3.72 21.76 -9.28
C VAL A 133 -4.83 20.91 -9.87
N ASP A 134 -4.76 19.59 -9.66
CA ASP A 134 -5.78 18.65 -10.12
C ASP A 134 -5.89 17.46 -9.16
N ARG A 135 -7.04 16.78 -9.18
CA ARG A 135 -7.31 15.58 -8.40
C ARG A 135 -8.28 14.65 -9.09
N GLU A 136 -8.06 13.35 -8.93
CA GLU A 136 -8.99 12.29 -9.34
C GLU A 136 -9.30 11.41 -8.12
N ILE A 137 -10.56 10.98 -8.03
CA ILE A 137 -11.03 10.08 -6.98
C ILE A 137 -11.56 8.81 -7.62
N ARG A 138 -11.10 7.65 -7.16
CA ARG A 138 -11.66 6.34 -7.52
C ARG A 138 -12.15 5.63 -6.28
N ARG A 139 -13.30 4.98 -6.41
CA ARG A 139 -13.84 4.08 -5.40
C ARG A 139 -13.67 2.65 -5.85
N ILE A 140 -13.13 1.81 -4.98
CA ILE A 140 -12.98 0.38 -5.19
C ILE A 140 -13.59 -0.38 -4.03
N GLU A 141 -13.97 -1.62 -4.28
CA GLU A 141 -14.36 -2.60 -3.27
C GLU A 141 -13.18 -3.57 -3.10
N TRP A 142 -12.78 -3.88 -1.88
CA TRP A 142 -11.67 -4.79 -1.60
C TRP A 142 -12.10 -6.24 -1.89
N LYS A 143 -11.41 -6.92 -2.80
CA LYS A 143 -11.75 -8.29 -3.25
C LYS A 143 -10.54 -9.24 -3.27
N VAL A 144 -9.49 -8.91 -2.52
CA VAL A 144 -8.21 -9.65 -2.49
C VAL A 144 -8.04 -10.41 -1.20
#